data_AF-A0A2V5LL10-F1
#
_entry.id   AF-A0A2V5LL10-F1
#
_cell.length_a   1.000
_cell.length_b   1.000
_cell.length_c   1.000
_cell.angle_alpha   90.00
_cell.angle_beta   90.00
_cell.angle_gamma   90.00
#
_symmetry.space_group_name_H-M   'P 1'
#
loop_
_entity.id
_entity.type
_entity.pdbx_description
1 polymer ?
#
loop_
_entity_poly.entity_id
_entity_poly.type
_entity_poly.pdbx_seq_one_letter_code
_entity_poly.pdbx_strand_id
1 'polypeptide(L)'
;MKSKRLETLCRKLSNVCTRERARMPLLRQLEFAFRSTGILPVGQPGVSPGELVIEQEGSPQLVHPVPGKMPTGPTAGTAVLLQTARELLRAHGADRIARELRVEWNSRQKTTAGRADYCQKLISLNPQLFEHPAEIDRTLRHELAHILAQFRAGRRRVLPHGAEWRQACCDLGIADEKRCHNLPFKVSESARRYVYKCPQCQRDFPRVRRIMRAVACLACCRAHNGGEFDARFRLKLVRL
;
A
#
# COMPACT_ATOMS: atom_id res chain seq x y z
N MET A 1 -48.17 -62.79 7.33
CA MET A 1 -47.13 -63.72 6.81
C MET A 1 -46.47 -63.09 5.59
N LYS A 2 -45.14 -63.17 5.58
CA LYS A 2 -44.16 -62.78 4.55
C LYS A 2 -44.67 -62.97 3.11
N SER A 3 -44.27 -62.09 2.18
CA SER A 3 -43.44 -62.48 1.03
C SER A 3 -43.33 -61.38 -0.05
N LYS A 4 -42.07 -60.93 -0.26
CA LYS A 4 -41.41 -60.53 -1.51
C LYS A 4 -41.84 -59.26 -2.24
N ARG A 5 -41.13 -58.17 -1.91
CA ARG A 5 -40.90 -57.02 -2.80
C ARG A 5 -39.87 -57.43 -3.86
N LEU A 6 -40.25 -57.33 -5.14
CA LEU A 6 -39.34 -57.57 -6.27
C LEU A 6 -38.17 -56.57 -6.24
N GLU A 7 -36.98 -57.14 -6.31
CA GLU A 7 -35.74 -56.45 -6.63
C GLU A 7 -35.77 -56.01 -8.10
N THR A 8 -35.43 -54.74 -8.36
CA THR A 8 -35.00 -54.32 -9.69
C THR A 8 -33.61 -53.71 -9.54
N LEU A 9 -32.64 -54.48 -10.03
CA LEU A 9 -31.23 -54.13 -10.09
C LEU A 9 -30.98 -53.11 -11.21
N CYS A 10 -29.97 -52.27 -11.00
CA CYS A 10 -29.01 -51.83 -12.01
C CYS A 10 -29.41 -50.71 -13.01
N ARG A 11 -28.98 -49.47 -12.72
CA ARG A 11 -27.74 -48.88 -13.29
C ARG A 11 -27.53 -47.48 -12.69
N LYS A 12 -26.62 -47.39 -11.72
CA LYS A 12 -26.02 -46.12 -11.29
C LYS A 12 -25.06 -45.67 -12.38
N LEU A 13 -25.41 -44.63 -13.13
CA LEU A 13 -24.44 -43.86 -13.92
C LEU A 13 -23.65 -42.98 -12.96
N SER A 14 -22.49 -43.48 -12.53
CA SER A 14 -21.48 -42.71 -11.81
C SER A 14 -20.74 -41.80 -12.78
N ASN A 15 -21.26 -40.58 -13.01
CA ASN A 15 -20.47 -39.51 -13.58
C ASN A 15 -19.54 -38.95 -12.50
N VAL A 16 -18.36 -39.55 -12.38
CA VAL A 16 -17.22 -38.96 -11.70
C VAL A 16 -16.75 -37.76 -12.55
N CYS A 17 -17.32 -36.58 -12.28
CA CYS A 17 -16.77 -35.33 -12.79
C CYS A 17 -15.59 -34.93 -11.89
N THR A 18 -14.39 -35.34 -12.28
CA THR A 18 -13.14 -34.78 -11.79
C THR A 18 -13.12 -33.28 -12.08
N ARG A 19 -13.50 -32.47 -11.10
CA ARG A 19 -13.27 -31.02 -11.10
C ARG A 19 -11.76 -30.78 -11.03
N GLU A 20 -11.13 -30.69 -12.21
CA GLU A 20 -9.82 -30.08 -12.34
C GLU A 20 -9.85 -28.67 -11.76
N ARG A 21 -8.97 -28.45 -10.77
CA ARG A 21 -8.72 -27.13 -10.18
C ARG A 21 -8.04 -26.25 -11.22
N ALA A 22 -8.84 -25.48 -11.96
CA ALA A 22 -8.33 -24.36 -12.74
C ALA A 22 -7.68 -23.34 -11.78
N ARG A 23 -6.35 -23.29 -11.78
CA ARG A 23 -5.56 -22.25 -11.11
C ARG A 23 -5.81 -20.92 -11.82
N MET A 24 -6.78 -20.13 -11.34
CA MET A 24 -6.94 -18.72 -11.73
C MET A 24 -5.73 -17.90 -11.26
N PRO A 25 -4.94 -17.26 -12.14
CA PRO A 25 -3.96 -16.29 -11.73
C PRO A 25 -4.63 -14.93 -11.51
N LEU A 26 -4.50 -14.42 -10.28
CA LEU A 26 -4.94 -13.13 -9.78
C LEU A 26 -4.71 -11.98 -10.78
N LEU A 27 -5.80 -11.45 -11.33
CA LEU A 27 -5.87 -10.17 -12.01
C LEU A 27 -5.72 -9.05 -10.97
N ARG A 28 -4.52 -8.49 -10.83
CA ARG A 28 -4.32 -7.21 -10.11
C ARG A 28 -4.39 -6.07 -11.12
N GLN A 29 -5.50 -5.35 -11.08
CA GLN A 29 -5.57 -3.97 -11.56
C GLN A 29 -4.55 -3.13 -10.79
N LEU A 30 -3.58 -2.58 -11.52
CA LEU A 30 -2.75 -1.46 -11.09
C LEU A 30 -3.26 -0.23 -11.82
N GLU A 31 -4.18 0.51 -11.21
CA GLU A 31 -4.42 1.90 -11.59
C GLU A 31 -3.34 2.75 -10.89
N PHE A 32 -2.23 2.97 -11.60
CA PHE A 32 -1.32 4.07 -11.30
C PHE A 32 -1.72 5.26 -12.17
N ALA A 33 -2.56 6.14 -11.63
CA ALA A 33 -2.77 7.46 -12.19
C ALA A 33 -1.62 8.37 -11.73
N PHE A 34 -0.53 8.42 -12.51
CA PHE A 34 0.41 9.54 -12.44
C PHE A 34 -0.17 10.63 -13.34
N ARG A 35 -0.81 11.64 -12.75
CA ARG A 35 -1.04 12.90 -13.46
C ARG A 35 0.25 13.70 -13.39
N SER A 36 0.88 13.91 -14.55
CA SER A 36 1.88 14.94 -14.75
C SER A 36 1.18 16.29 -14.79
N THR A 37 1.58 17.22 -13.93
CA THR A 37 1.31 18.65 -14.13
C THR A 37 2.64 19.38 -14.13
N GLY A 38 2.85 20.13 -15.22
CA GLY A 38 4.10 20.77 -15.58
C GLY A 38 4.47 21.92 -14.66
N ILE A 39 5.77 22.17 -14.65
CA ILE A 39 6.44 23.34 -14.10
C ILE A 39 6.30 24.49 -15.11
N LEU A 40 5.95 25.68 -14.65
CA LEU A 40 6.39 26.94 -15.26
C LEU A 40 6.92 27.88 -14.16
N PRO A 41 7.93 28.73 -14.44
CA PRO A 41 8.69 29.47 -13.43
C PRO A 41 8.39 30.98 -13.41
N VAL A 42 9.06 31.67 -12.47
CA VAL A 42 9.44 33.11 -12.40
C VAL A 42 8.66 33.99 -11.41
N GLY A 43 9.42 34.64 -10.52
CA GLY A 43 9.05 35.90 -9.85
C GLY A 43 9.65 36.10 -8.45
N GLN A 44 10.76 36.83 -8.35
CA GLN A 44 11.21 37.62 -7.18
C GLN A 44 11.57 39.03 -7.70
N PRO A 45 11.79 40.08 -6.87
CA PRO A 45 11.84 40.16 -5.39
C PRO A 45 11.06 41.36 -4.79
N GLY A 46 11.01 41.47 -3.46
CA GLY A 46 10.63 42.71 -2.79
C GLY A 46 10.75 42.71 -1.26
N VAL A 47 11.67 43.57 -0.77
CA VAL A 47 11.62 44.36 0.47
C VAL A 47 11.97 43.69 1.83
N SER A 48 13.13 44.11 2.36
CA SER A 48 13.50 44.25 3.79
C SER A 48 13.07 45.68 4.24
N PRO A 49 12.97 46.11 5.53
CA PRO A 49 13.70 45.63 6.73
C PRO A 49 12.88 45.60 8.05
N GLY A 50 13.48 45.09 9.13
CA GLY A 50 12.89 45.23 10.48
C GLY A 50 13.52 44.33 11.52
N GLU A 51 14.69 44.73 11.99
CA GLU A 51 15.50 44.12 13.05
C GLU A 51 14.90 44.38 14.44
N LEU A 52 14.77 43.33 15.27
CA LEU A 52 14.87 43.46 16.72
C LEU A 52 15.30 42.12 17.35
N VAL A 53 16.47 42.17 17.96
CA VAL A 53 17.13 41.12 18.74
C VAL A 53 16.54 41.08 20.15
N ILE A 54 16.17 39.89 20.64
CA ILE A 54 16.20 39.57 22.07
C ILE A 54 16.72 38.14 22.22
N GLU A 55 17.90 38.01 22.82
CA GLU A 55 18.55 36.78 23.27
C GLU A 55 17.76 36.15 24.42
N GLN A 56 17.64 34.81 24.47
CA GLN A 56 17.75 34.05 25.73
C GLN A 56 18.27 32.62 25.49
N GLU A 57 19.25 32.31 26.33
CA GLU A 57 20.08 31.11 26.48
C GLU A 57 19.32 29.83 26.86
N GLY A 58 19.88 28.67 26.49
CA GLY A 58 19.59 27.39 27.15
C GLY A 58 19.16 26.23 26.25
N SER A 59 20.00 25.82 25.28
CA SER A 59 19.73 24.64 24.44
C SER A 59 20.40 23.38 25.02
N PRO A 60 19.66 22.29 25.34
CA PRO A 60 20.26 20.98 25.59
C PRO A 60 20.80 20.43 24.27
N GLN A 61 22.03 19.92 24.28
CA GLN A 61 22.71 19.38 23.11
C GLN A 61 21.86 18.30 22.42
N LEU A 62 21.40 18.61 21.21
CA LEU A 62 20.82 17.64 20.28
C LEU A 62 21.97 16.72 19.83
N VAL A 63 22.03 15.52 20.38
CA VAL A 63 22.91 14.45 19.89
C VAL A 63 22.51 14.10 18.45
N HIS A 64 23.30 14.56 17.48
CA HIS A 64 23.13 14.22 16.07
C HIS A 64 23.62 12.78 15.84
N PRO A 65 22.78 11.84 15.38
CA PRO A 65 23.24 10.49 15.08
C PRO A 65 24.09 10.50 13.80
N VAL A 66 25.28 9.91 13.88
CA VAL A 66 26.17 9.66 12.74
C VAL A 66 25.46 8.77 11.72
N PRO A 67 25.45 9.12 10.42
CA PRO A 67 24.81 8.30 9.39
C PRO A 67 25.68 7.08 9.12
N GLY A 68 25.33 5.93 9.70
CA GLY A 68 26.04 4.70 9.35
C GLY A 68 25.92 3.50 10.29
N LYS A 69 25.09 3.49 11.32
CA LYS A 69 24.67 2.23 11.98
C LYS A 69 23.47 2.48 12.87
N MET A 70 22.27 2.23 12.36
CA MET A 70 21.08 2.28 13.22
C MET A 70 21.02 1.01 14.06
N PRO A 71 20.79 1.11 15.38
CA PRO A 71 20.67 -0.06 16.24
C PRO A 71 19.43 -0.86 15.85
N THR A 72 19.62 -2.16 15.65
CA THR A 72 18.58 -3.14 15.28
C THR A 72 17.71 -3.57 16.48
N GLY A 73 17.75 -2.82 17.58
CA GLY A 73 16.96 -3.05 18.78
C GLY A 73 15.83 -2.03 18.93
N PRO A 74 14.77 -2.34 19.70
CA PRO A 74 13.72 -1.37 20.01
C PRO A 74 14.34 -0.22 20.80
N THR A 75 14.50 0.93 20.16
CA THR A 75 14.81 2.20 20.85
C THR A 75 13.62 2.61 21.72
N ALA A 76 13.85 3.40 22.78
CA ALA A 76 12.78 3.91 23.64
C ALA A 76 11.63 4.56 22.84
N GLY A 77 11.96 5.29 21.76
CA GLY A 77 10.96 5.86 20.85
C GLY A 77 10.11 4.80 20.12
N THR A 78 10.69 3.66 19.74
CA THR A 78 9.91 2.57 19.10
C THR A 78 8.93 1.92 20.08
N ALA A 79 9.33 1.80 21.35
CA ALA A 79 8.46 1.27 22.39
C ALA A 79 7.25 2.19 22.64
N VAL A 80 7.46 3.51 22.65
CA VAL A 80 6.38 4.50 22.77
C VAL A 80 5.40 4.38 21.60
N LEU A 81 5.89 4.36 20.36
CA LEU A 81 5.02 4.22 19.18
C LEU A 81 4.20 2.92 19.22
N LEU A 82 4.83 1.81 19.60
CA LEU A 82 4.14 0.54 19.75
C LEU A 82 3.06 0.62 20.84
N GLN A 83 3.36 1.23 21.98
CA GLN A 83 2.41 1.37 23.08
C GLN A 83 1.19 2.20 22.64
N THR A 84 1.42 3.37 22.02
CA THR A 84 0.36 4.23 21.46
C THR A 84 -0.51 3.45 20.48
N ALA A 85 0.10 2.73 19.53
CA ALA A 85 -0.66 1.96 18.54
C ALA A 85 -1.52 0.85 19.18
N ARG A 86 -1.01 0.22 20.23
CA ARG A 86 -1.75 -0.80 20.98
C ARG A 86 -2.92 -0.22 21.75
N GLU A 87 -2.74 0.91 22.41
CA GLU A 87 -3.79 1.62 23.14
C GLU A 87 -4.93 2.02 22.21
N LEU A 88 -4.60 2.61 21.04
CA LEU A 88 -5.58 2.94 20.01
C LEU A 88 -6.37 1.71 19.55
N LEU A 89 -5.70 0.59 19.27
CA LEU A 89 -6.40 -0.65 18.89
C LEU A 89 -7.32 -1.16 20.00
N ARG A 90 -6.89 -1.15 21.26
CA ARG A 90 -7.72 -1.57 22.40
C ARG A 90 -8.94 -0.67 22.57
N ALA A 91 -8.78 0.64 22.44
CA ALA A 91 -9.88 1.60 22.50
C ALA A 91 -10.97 1.32 21.44
N HIS A 92 -10.62 0.64 20.35
CA HIS A 92 -11.56 0.25 19.30
C HIS A 92 -11.89 -1.26 19.29
N GLY A 93 -11.73 -1.95 20.43
CA GLY A 93 -12.14 -3.35 20.63
C GLY A 93 -11.25 -4.38 19.90
N ALA A 94 -10.03 -3.99 19.55
CA ALA A 94 -9.10 -4.81 18.79
C ALA A 94 -7.98 -5.40 19.67
N ASP A 95 -8.32 -5.84 20.89
CA ASP A 95 -7.38 -6.33 21.91
C ASP A 95 -6.49 -7.47 21.43
N ARG A 96 -7.07 -8.42 20.69
CA ARG A 96 -6.34 -9.60 20.20
C ARG A 96 -5.18 -9.19 19.31
N ILE A 97 -5.45 -8.31 18.35
CA ILE A 97 -4.43 -7.87 17.39
C ILE A 97 -3.46 -6.86 18.01
N ALA A 98 -3.90 -6.06 18.99
CA ALA A 98 -3.02 -5.17 19.73
C ALA A 98 -1.87 -5.94 20.41
N ARG A 99 -2.15 -7.08 21.05
CA ARG A 99 -1.11 -7.91 21.70
C ARG A 99 -0.02 -8.40 20.75
N GLU A 100 -0.41 -8.72 19.52
CA GLU A 100 0.50 -9.26 18.50
C GLU A 100 1.21 -8.17 17.69
N LEU A 101 0.72 -6.92 17.73
CA LEU A 101 1.26 -5.82 16.95
C LEU A 101 2.73 -5.57 17.30
N ARG A 102 3.52 -5.27 16.28
CA ARG A 102 4.91 -4.83 16.35
C ARG A 102 5.08 -3.59 15.48
N VAL A 103 6.01 -2.73 15.89
CA VAL A 103 6.45 -1.55 15.13
C VAL A 103 7.95 -1.65 14.92
N GLU A 104 8.42 -1.37 13.71
CA GLU A 104 9.84 -1.35 13.37
C GLU A 104 10.20 -0.12 12.54
N TRP A 105 11.50 0.21 12.54
CA TRP A 105 12.09 1.13 11.58
C TRP A 105 12.79 0.35 10.47
N ASN A 106 12.38 0.54 9.22
CA ASN A 106 12.88 -0.22 8.09
C ASN A 106 13.69 0.66 7.13
N SER A 107 15.02 0.63 7.26
CA SER A 107 15.95 1.42 6.44
C SER A 107 15.95 1.09 4.94
N ARG A 108 15.29 0.00 4.54
CA ARG A 108 15.10 -0.38 3.13
C ARG A 108 13.94 0.39 2.49
N GLN A 109 13.03 0.99 3.26
CA GLN A 109 12.02 1.89 2.72
C GLN A 109 12.71 3.18 2.22
N LYS A 110 12.39 3.59 0.99
CA LYS A 110 12.99 4.78 0.34
C LYS A 110 11.96 5.81 -0.10
N THR A 111 10.77 5.35 -0.50
CA THR A 111 9.74 6.18 -1.14
C THR A 111 8.43 6.21 -0.38
N THR A 112 8.28 5.36 0.64
CA THR A 112 7.07 5.26 1.46
C THR A 112 7.42 5.71 2.87
N ALA A 113 6.48 6.40 3.53
CA ALA A 113 6.64 6.84 4.92
C ALA A 113 6.45 5.66 5.89
N GLY A 114 5.52 4.78 5.57
CA GLY A 114 5.21 3.59 6.34
C GLY A 114 4.64 2.48 5.49
N ARG A 115 4.46 1.32 6.13
CA ARG A 115 3.76 0.16 5.57
C ARG A 115 3.14 -0.68 6.68
N ALA A 116 1.89 -1.03 6.51
CA ALA A 116 1.19 -2.05 7.30
C ALA A 116 1.26 -3.45 6.66
N ASP A 117 1.52 -4.46 7.49
CA ASP A 117 1.37 -5.87 7.17
C ASP A 117 0.44 -6.56 8.17
N TYR A 118 -0.82 -6.76 7.78
CA TYR A 118 -1.83 -7.38 8.63
C TYR A 118 -1.57 -8.86 8.90
N CYS A 119 -0.84 -9.57 8.04
CA CYS A 119 -0.54 -10.99 8.28
C CYS A 119 0.52 -11.12 9.37
N GLN A 120 1.55 -10.26 9.32
CA GLN A 120 2.66 -10.28 10.27
C GLN A 120 2.44 -9.43 11.53
N LYS A 121 1.31 -8.72 11.60
CA LYS A 121 0.98 -7.75 12.67
C LYS A 121 2.09 -6.72 12.83
N LEU A 122 2.56 -6.18 11.71
CA LEU A 122 3.74 -5.34 11.66
C LEU A 122 3.43 -4.01 11.00
N ILE A 123 3.86 -2.93 11.63
CA ILE A 123 3.98 -1.61 11.01
C ILE A 123 5.47 -1.32 10.85
N SER A 124 5.89 -1.04 9.62
CA SER A 124 7.26 -0.64 9.31
C SER A 124 7.26 0.84 8.94
N LEU A 125 8.02 1.66 9.66
CA LEU A 125 8.17 3.09 9.39
C LEU A 125 9.53 3.38 8.71
N ASN A 126 9.57 4.41 7.89
CA ASN A 126 10.78 4.87 7.22
C ASN A 126 11.61 5.76 8.17
N PRO A 127 12.88 5.44 8.45
CA PRO A 127 13.74 6.28 9.29
C PRO A 127 13.86 7.74 8.84
N GLN A 128 13.61 8.06 7.57
CA GLN A 128 13.60 9.45 7.09
C GLN A 128 12.51 10.31 7.75
N LEU A 129 11.54 9.71 8.45
CA LEU A 129 10.58 10.46 9.26
C LEU A 129 11.21 11.16 10.47
N PHE A 130 12.44 10.85 10.87
CA PHE A 130 13.13 11.60 11.92
C PHE A 130 13.36 13.07 11.53
N GLU A 131 13.44 13.37 10.23
CA GLU A 131 13.51 14.74 9.70
C GLU A 131 12.14 15.45 9.73
N HIS A 132 11.06 14.70 10.00
CA HIS A 132 9.67 15.16 9.99
C HIS A 132 8.90 14.61 11.21
N PRO A 133 9.30 14.98 12.45
CA PRO A 133 8.77 14.35 13.66
C PRO A 133 7.26 14.49 13.82
N ALA A 134 6.66 15.59 13.34
CA ALA A 134 5.21 15.80 13.33
C ALA A 134 4.44 14.77 12.48
N GLU A 135 5.11 14.16 11.49
CA GLU A 135 4.50 13.20 10.56
C GLU A 135 4.61 11.75 11.06
N ILE A 136 5.37 11.49 12.13
CA ILE A 136 5.55 10.14 12.69
C ILE A 136 4.22 9.59 13.22
N ASP A 137 3.54 10.35 14.09
CA ASP A 137 2.25 9.91 14.68
C ASP A 137 1.18 9.77 13.60
N ARG A 138 1.11 10.74 12.67
CA ARG A 138 0.20 10.71 11.53
C ARG A 138 0.42 9.46 10.67
N THR A 139 1.68 9.15 10.31
CA THR A 139 2.03 7.96 9.53
C THR A 139 1.72 6.68 10.30
N LEU A 140 2.02 6.63 11.60
CA LEU A 140 1.69 5.47 12.44
C LEU A 140 0.18 5.19 12.42
N ARG A 141 -0.65 6.21 12.60
CA ARG A 141 -2.12 6.09 12.55
C ARG A 141 -2.63 5.70 11.17
N HIS A 142 -2.02 6.20 10.10
CA HIS A 142 -2.33 5.81 8.73
C HIS A 142 -2.14 4.30 8.51
N GLU A 143 -0.98 3.78 8.91
CA GLU A 143 -0.68 2.36 8.77
C GLU A 143 -1.55 1.51 9.72
N LEU A 144 -1.80 2.01 10.93
CA LEU A 144 -2.68 1.36 11.89
C LEU A 144 -4.13 1.27 11.39
N ALA A 145 -4.62 2.26 10.63
CA ALA A 145 -5.94 2.24 10.03
C ALA A 145 -6.11 1.06 9.05
N HIS A 146 -5.07 0.69 8.30
CA HIS A 146 -5.09 -0.53 7.47
C HIS A 146 -5.23 -1.79 8.32
N ILE A 147 -4.51 -1.86 9.45
CA ILE A 147 -4.61 -2.99 10.38
C ILE A 147 -6.01 -3.09 10.99
N LEU A 148 -6.56 -1.98 11.49
CA LEU A 148 -7.88 -1.92 12.12
C LEU A 148 -9.01 -2.22 11.12
N ALA A 149 -8.96 -1.66 9.92
CA ALA A 149 -9.94 -1.93 8.87
C ALA A 149 -9.96 -3.42 8.48
N GLN A 150 -8.78 -4.02 8.30
CA GLN A 150 -8.69 -5.46 7.97
C GLN A 150 -9.13 -6.34 9.15
N PHE A 151 -8.85 -5.94 10.39
CA PHE A 151 -9.34 -6.65 11.58
C PHE A 151 -10.88 -6.71 11.59
N ARG A 152 -11.54 -5.57 11.39
CA ARG A 152 -13.01 -5.46 11.34
C ARG A 152 -13.62 -6.24 10.17
N ALA A 153 -12.95 -6.24 9.01
CA ALA A 153 -13.42 -6.97 7.84
C ALA A 153 -13.20 -8.50 7.93
N GLY A 154 -12.36 -8.97 8.86
CA GLY A 154 -12.04 -10.37 9.03
C GLY A 154 -11.34 -10.95 7.80
N ARG A 155 -11.95 -11.95 7.15
CA ARG A 155 -11.42 -12.60 5.94
C ARG A 155 -11.82 -11.88 4.64
N ARG A 156 -12.71 -10.88 4.72
CA ARG A 156 -13.13 -10.12 3.54
C ARG A 156 -11.97 -9.25 3.07
N ARG A 157 -11.87 -9.08 1.75
CA ARG A 157 -10.91 -8.18 1.13
C ARG A 157 -11.34 -6.73 1.41
N VAL A 158 -10.45 -5.96 2.03
CA VAL A 158 -10.59 -4.50 2.15
C VAL A 158 -9.94 -3.85 0.94
N LEU A 159 -10.63 -2.87 0.34
CA LEU A 159 -10.03 -2.06 -0.72
C LEU A 159 -8.99 -1.10 -0.11
N PRO A 160 -7.82 -0.93 -0.74
CA PRO A 160 -6.85 0.07 -0.30
C PRO A 160 -7.53 1.44 -0.24
N HIS A 161 -7.51 2.08 0.94
CA HIS A 161 -8.10 3.40 1.17
C HIS A 161 -9.62 3.47 0.87
N GLY A 162 -10.31 2.33 0.98
CA GLY A 162 -11.77 2.19 0.83
C GLY A 162 -12.55 2.71 2.03
N ALA A 163 -13.87 2.47 2.04
CA ALA A 163 -14.77 2.95 3.09
C ALA A 163 -14.36 2.45 4.49
N GLU A 164 -14.00 1.17 4.61
CA GLU A 164 -13.56 0.59 5.89
C GLU A 164 -12.28 1.24 6.42
N TRP A 165 -11.35 1.58 5.52
CA TRP A 165 -10.12 2.27 5.89
C TRP A 165 -10.40 3.71 6.31
N ARG A 166 -11.25 4.44 5.59
CA ARG A 166 -11.62 5.82 5.95
C ARG A 166 -12.30 5.89 7.31
N GLN A 167 -13.19 4.94 7.60
CA GLN A 167 -13.81 4.86 8.92
C GLN A 167 -12.74 4.61 10.00
N ALA A 168 -11.80 3.70 9.77
CA ALA A 168 -10.69 3.48 10.70
C ALA A 168 -9.82 4.75 10.87
N CYS A 169 -9.60 5.55 9.83
CA CYS A 169 -8.92 6.84 9.95
C CYS A 169 -9.67 7.83 10.83
N CYS A 170 -10.99 7.97 10.65
CA CYS A 170 -11.82 8.83 11.51
C CYS A 170 -11.72 8.39 12.98
N ASP A 171 -11.86 7.10 13.23
CA ASP A 171 -11.80 6.54 14.58
C ASP A 171 -10.43 6.77 15.24
N LEU A 172 -9.35 6.69 14.46
CA LEU A 172 -7.98 6.92 14.91
C LEU A 172 -7.58 8.41 14.94
N GLY A 173 -8.50 9.34 14.70
CA GLY A 173 -8.25 10.78 14.82
C GLY A 173 -7.50 11.41 13.64
N ILE A 174 -7.51 10.76 12.47
CA ILE A 174 -6.90 11.26 11.22
C ILE A 174 -7.95 11.33 10.09
N ALA A 175 -9.10 11.94 10.36
CA ALA A 175 -10.25 11.97 9.44
C ALA A 175 -9.96 12.69 8.10
N ASP A 176 -9.03 13.65 8.09
CA ASP A 176 -8.61 14.44 6.92
C ASP A 176 -7.49 13.76 6.11
N GLU A 177 -7.11 12.53 6.47
CA GLU A 177 -5.97 11.83 5.89
C GLU A 177 -6.14 11.61 4.39
N LYS A 178 -5.19 12.15 3.61
CA LYS A 178 -5.14 11.94 2.16
C LYS A 178 -4.40 10.63 1.89
N ARG A 179 -4.85 9.90 0.87
CA ARG A 179 -4.20 8.66 0.40
C ARG A 179 -2.67 8.81 0.24
N CYS A 180 -2.22 9.98 -0.19
CA CYS A 180 -0.81 10.29 -0.39
C CYS A 180 -0.46 11.55 0.39
N HIS A 181 0.41 11.41 1.38
CA HIS A 181 1.16 12.52 1.95
C HIS A 181 2.46 12.64 1.15
N ASN A 182 2.65 13.80 0.50
CA ASN A 182 3.89 14.09 -0.22
C ASN A 182 4.94 14.53 0.81
N LEU A 183 5.50 13.56 1.52
CA LEU A 183 6.78 13.77 2.18
C LEU A 183 7.86 13.86 1.09
N PRO A 184 8.80 14.83 1.18
CA PRO A 184 9.83 15.05 0.16
C PRO A 184 10.93 13.98 0.22
N PHE A 185 10.55 12.70 0.25
CA PHE A 185 11.51 11.61 0.13
C PHE A 185 12.12 11.63 -1.27
N LYS A 186 13.44 11.48 -1.35
CA LYS A 186 14.16 11.39 -2.62
C LYS A 186 13.61 10.24 -3.45
N VAL A 187 12.77 10.54 -4.43
CA VAL A 187 12.31 9.58 -5.43
C VAL A 187 13.46 9.32 -6.38
N SER A 188 13.91 8.07 -6.50
CA SER A 188 14.86 7.74 -7.56
C SER A 188 14.12 7.78 -8.90
N GLU A 189 14.48 8.71 -9.77
CA GLU A 189 13.99 8.73 -11.13
C GLU A 189 14.59 7.56 -11.89
N SER A 190 13.84 6.46 -11.93
CA SER A 190 14.23 5.32 -12.73
C SER A 190 13.83 5.56 -14.18
N ALA A 191 14.82 5.60 -15.07
CA ALA A 191 14.58 5.73 -16.50
C ALA A 191 13.61 4.64 -17.00
N ARG A 192 12.59 5.05 -17.76
CA ARG A 192 11.63 4.14 -18.39
C ARG A 192 12.28 3.54 -19.64
N ARG A 193 13.14 2.56 -19.43
CA ARG A 193 13.93 1.89 -20.47
C ARG A 193 13.06 1.12 -21.47
N TYR A 194 12.01 0.46 -20.99
CA TYR A 194 11.18 -0.40 -21.83
C TYR A 194 9.94 0.33 -22.31
N VAL A 195 9.69 0.34 -23.62
CA VAL A 195 8.43 0.83 -24.19
C VAL A 195 7.66 -0.35 -24.78
N TYR A 196 6.43 -0.51 -24.33
CA TYR A 196 5.49 -1.47 -24.91
C TYR A 196 4.40 -0.76 -25.70
N LYS A 197 3.91 -1.36 -26.78
CA LYS A 197 2.88 -0.80 -27.63
C LYS A 197 1.68 -1.73 -27.74
N CYS A 198 0.47 -1.17 -27.70
CA CYS A 198 -0.73 -1.93 -28.03
C CYS A 198 -0.84 -2.10 -29.56
N PRO A 199 -1.05 -3.32 -30.08
CA PRO A 199 -1.20 -3.52 -31.53
C PRO A 199 -2.46 -2.88 -32.12
N GLN A 200 -3.51 -2.68 -31.31
CA GLN A 200 -4.78 -2.12 -31.77
C GLN A 200 -4.76 -0.58 -31.76
N CYS A 201 -4.61 0.03 -30.59
CA CYS A 201 -4.69 1.49 -30.47
C CYS A 201 -3.34 2.20 -30.59
N GLN A 202 -2.24 1.46 -30.81
CA GLN A 202 -0.89 2.01 -30.98
C GLN A 202 -0.39 2.88 -29.81
N ARG A 203 -1.03 2.81 -28.64
CA ARG A 203 -0.60 3.56 -27.45
C ARG A 203 0.68 2.97 -26.87
N ASP A 204 1.57 3.85 -26.42
CA ASP A 204 2.80 3.50 -25.74
C ASP A 204 2.62 3.36 -24.22
N PHE A 205 3.31 2.38 -23.66
CA PHE A 205 3.27 1.99 -22.25
C PHE A 205 4.72 1.91 -21.75
N PRO A 206 5.33 3.05 -21.38
CA PRO A 206 6.70 3.08 -20.89
C PRO A 206 6.80 2.45 -19.48
N ARG A 207 7.87 1.71 -19.25
CA ARG A 207 8.11 0.90 -18.05
C ARG A 207 9.59 0.89 -17.66
N VAL A 208 9.83 0.87 -16.34
CA VAL A 208 11.18 0.75 -15.76
C VAL A 208 11.70 -0.69 -15.80
N ARG A 209 10.80 -1.67 -15.70
CA ARG A 209 11.11 -3.11 -15.71
C ARG A 209 10.35 -3.81 -16.83
N ARG A 210 10.91 -4.92 -17.31
CA ARG A 210 10.25 -5.79 -18.28
C ARG A 210 8.96 -6.38 -17.69
N ILE A 211 7.93 -6.43 -18.53
CA ILE A 211 6.69 -7.14 -18.23
C ILE A 211 6.97 -8.65 -18.35
N MET A 212 6.82 -9.38 -17.23
CA MET A 212 7.05 -10.83 -17.18
C MET A 212 5.79 -11.67 -17.39
N ARG A 213 4.61 -11.05 -17.32
CA ARG A 213 3.30 -11.70 -17.49
C ARG A 213 2.60 -11.15 -18.73
N ALA A 214 1.65 -11.87 -19.30
CA ALA A 214 0.83 -11.28 -20.35
C ALA A 214 0.02 -10.09 -19.79
N VAL A 215 0.19 -8.92 -20.41
CA VAL A 215 -0.55 -7.69 -20.07
C VAL A 215 -1.13 -7.12 -21.36
N ALA A 216 -2.38 -6.68 -21.31
CA ALA A 216 -3.08 -6.09 -22.45
C ALA A 216 -3.45 -4.63 -22.18
N CYS A 217 -3.76 -3.90 -23.26
CA CYS A 217 -4.28 -2.55 -23.16
C CYS A 217 -5.68 -2.57 -22.53
N LEU A 218 -5.80 -2.02 -21.32
CA LEU A 218 -7.07 -1.97 -20.59
C LEU A 218 -8.15 -1.20 -21.34
N ALA A 219 -7.79 -0.12 -22.05
CA ALA A 219 -8.76 0.65 -22.84
C ALA A 219 -9.39 -0.19 -23.95
N CYS A 220 -8.58 -0.95 -24.69
CA CYS A 220 -9.08 -1.87 -25.72
C CYS A 220 -9.84 -3.05 -25.11
N CYS A 221 -9.38 -3.61 -23.98
CA CYS A 221 -10.09 -4.68 -23.28
C CYS A 221 -11.48 -4.20 -22.80
N ARG A 222 -11.59 -2.98 -22.27
CA ARG A 222 -12.88 -2.38 -21.89
C ARG A 222 -13.79 -2.16 -23.11
N ALA A 223 -13.23 -1.67 -24.20
CA ALA A 223 -13.99 -1.40 -25.42
C ALA A 223 -14.50 -2.66 -26.14
N HIS A 224 -13.75 -3.77 -26.08
CA HIS A 224 -14.01 -4.94 -26.93
C HIS A 224 -14.24 -6.26 -26.19
N ASN A 225 -13.99 -6.32 -24.87
CA ASN A 225 -14.09 -7.54 -24.07
C ASN A 225 -14.57 -7.27 -22.63
N GLY A 226 -15.38 -6.23 -22.42
CA GLY A 226 -15.95 -5.92 -21.10
C GLY A 226 -14.92 -5.62 -19.98
N GLY A 227 -13.66 -5.38 -20.34
CA GLY A 227 -12.56 -5.17 -19.39
C GLY A 227 -11.74 -6.42 -19.07
N GLU A 228 -12.18 -7.59 -19.53
CA GLU A 228 -11.44 -8.84 -19.40
C GLU A 228 -10.24 -8.87 -20.35
N PHE A 229 -9.19 -9.58 -19.92
CA PHE A 229 -7.97 -9.70 -20.72
C PHE A 229 -8.29 -10.32 -22.09
N ASP A 230 -7.77 -9.69 -23.15
CA ASP A 230 -7.84 -10.22 -24.51
C ASP A 230 -6.43 -10.23 -25.14
N ALA A 231 -6.03 -11.38 -25.66
CA ALA A 231 -4.73 -11.61 -26.27
C ALA A 231 -4.49 -10.70 -27.50
N ARG A 232 -5.55 -10.28 -28.19
CA ARG A 232 -5.48 -9.34 -29.32
C ARG A 232 -4.89 -7.99 -28.91
N PHE A 233 -5.10 -7.57 -27.66
CA PHE A 233 -4.61 -6.29 -27.14
C PHE A 233 -3.38 -6.43 -26.26
N ARG A 234 -2.73 -7.61 -26.26
CA ARG A 234 -1.49 -7.87 -25.52
C ARG A 234 -0.40 -6.89 -25.96
N LEU A 235 0.21 -6.24 -24.98
CA LEU A 235 1.26 -5.27 -25.19
C LEU A 235 2.53 -5.94 -25.73
N LYS A 236 3.12 -5.37 -26.79
CA LYS A 236 4.35 -5.85 -27.42
C LYS A 236 5.50 -4.90 -27.12
N LEU A 237 6.66 -5.43 -26.76
CA LEU A 237 7.85 -4.61 -26.52
C LEU A 237 8.35 -4.03 -27.86
N VAL A 238 8.60 -2.72 -27.91
CA VAL A 238 9.07 -2.02 -29.13
C VAL A 238 10.42 -1.32 -28.95
N ARG A 239 10.83 -0.98 -27.71
CA ARG A 239 12.12 -0.35 -27.41
C ARG A 239 12.69 -0.84 -26.07
N LEU A 240 14.02 -1.01 -26.02
CA LEU A 240 14.83 -1.36 -24.84
C LEU A 240 15.43 -0.14 -24.14
#